data_AF-A0A060C025-F1
#
_entry.id   AF-A0A060C025-F1
#
_cell.length_a   1.000
_cell.length_b   1.000
_cell.length_c   1.000
_cell.angle_alpha   90.00
_cell.angle_beta   90.00
_cell.angle_gamma   90.00
#
_symmetry.space_group_name_H-M   'P 1'
#
loop_
_entity.id
_entity.type
_entity.pdbx_description
1 polymer ?
#
loop_
_entity_poly.entity_id
_entity_poly.type
_entity_poly.pdbx_seq_one_letter_code
_entity_poly.pdbx_strand_id
1 'polypeptide(L)'
;HALAGYNDIAGMRRAIVTAVSADAATVHLDSGEDVQIGLDAVSWARKYISDSRVGAKPKAVSDVLKRGDIIRLSQDPKGDWQLAQIPSAQSALVSINPEDGSIQALVGGFSFLRSKFNRATMAARQPGSSFKPYFYSASFERGFTPPPSSTTRRWPC
;
A
#
# COMPACT_ATOMS: atom_id res chain seq x y z
N HIS A 1 20.64 21.24 8.79
CA HIS A 1 19.31 21.10 8.16
C HIS A 1 18.62 19.85 8.73
N ALA A 2 17.52 20.02 9.48
CA ALA A 2 16.85 18.92 10.21
C ALA A 2 16.32 17.78 9.30
N LEU A 3 16.19 18.02 8.00
CA LEU A 3 15.67 17.08 7.02
C LEU A 3 16.76 16.41 6.16
N ALA A 4 18.04 16.76 6.25
CA ALA A 4 19.05 16.28 5.30
C ALA A 4 19.35 14.77 5.35
N GLY A 5 18.93 14.06 6.41
CA GLY A 5 19.25 12.63 6.62
C GLY A 5 18.22 11.61 6.14
N TYR A 6 17.14 12.04 5.48
CA TYR A 6 16.11 11.13 4.98
C TYR A 6 16.06 11.20 3.45
N ASN A 7 15.62 10.13 2.78
CA ASN A 7 15.42 10.13 1.33
C ASN A 7 13.91 10.15 1.04
N ASP A 8 13.56 10.67 -0.13
CA ASP A 8 12.21 10.53 -0.66
C ASP A 8 11.95 9.07 -1.06
N ILE A 9 10.78 8.57 -0.69
CA ILE A 9 10.43 7.16 -0.86
C ILE A 9 9.15 7.09 -1.66
N ALA A 10 9.23 6.58 -2.89
CA ALA A 10 8.08 6.35 -3.76
C ALA A 10 7.18 7.59 -3.94
N GLY A 11 7.79 8.77 -4.15
CA GLY A 11 7.06 10.03 -4.33
C GLY A 11 6.57 10.70 -3.05
N MET A 12 6.82 10.08 -1.88
CA MET A 12 6.54 10.71 -0.59
C MET A 12 7.69 11.63 -0.18
N ARG A 13 7.41 12.93 -0.19
CA ARG A 13 8.33 13.98 0.28
C ARG A 13 8.22 14.19 1.76
N ARG A 14 9.23 14.80 2.35
CA ARG A 14 9.34 14.95 3.80
C ARG A 14 9.06 16.38 4.19
N ALA A 15 8.35 16.54 5.29
CA ALA A 15 8.05 17.85 5.83
C ALA A 15 8.16 17.82 7.35
N ILE A 16 8.46 18.97 7.94
CA ILE A 16 8.33 19.19 9.38
C ILE A 16 7.13 20.10 9.65
N VAL A 17 6.32 19.75 10.63
CA VAL A 17 5.17 20.55 11.03
C VAL A 17 5.66 21.75 11.84
N THR A 18 5.48 22.97 11.32
CA THR A 18 5.95 24.20 11.97
C THR A 18 4.86 24.87 12.81
N ALA A 19 3.59 24.73 12.42
CA ALA A 19 2.42 25.22 13.14
C ALA A 19 1.20 24.31 12.91
N VAL A 20 0.31 24.23 13.89
CA VAL A 20 -0.92 23.42 13.82
C VAL A 20 -2.07 24.21 14.45
N SER A 21 -3.21 24.21 13.79
CA SER A 21 -4.52 24.65 14.29
C SER A 21 -5.53 23.51 14.18
N ALA A 22 -6.79 23.77 14.55
CA ALA A 22 -7.86 22.78 14.38
C ALA A 22 -8.17 22.50 12.91
N ASP A 23 -8.08 23.51 12.03
CA ASP A 23 -8.51 23.41 10.64
C ASP A 23 -7.36 23.15 9.66
N ALA A 24 -6.14 23.56 10.02
CA ALA A 24 -4.97 23.48 9.14
C ALA A 24 -3.66 23.27 9.90
N ALA A 25 -2.63 22.80 9.19
CA ALA A 25 -1.25 22.80 9.65
C ALA A 25 -0.33 23.40 8.59
N THR A 26 0.69 24.14 9.03
CA THR A 26 1.78 24.61 8.18
C THR A 26 2.93 23.63 8.27
N VAL A 27 3.42 23.22 7.12
CA VAL A 27 4.43 22.18 6.98
C VAL A 27 5.56 22.70 6.09
N HIS A 28 6.79 22.61 6.58
CA HIS A 28 7.98 23.03 5.87
C HIS A 28 8.57 21.83 5.15
N LEU A 29 8.55 21.86 3.82
CA LEU A 29 9.09 20.80 2.96
C LEU A 29 10.63 20.82 2.98
N ASP A 30 11.23 19.70 2.62
CA ASP A 30 12.67 19.60 2.40
C ASP A 30 13.18 20.45 1.23
N SER A 31 12.31 20.82 0.28
CA SER A 31 12.57 21.79 -0.78
C SER A 31 12.73 23.24 -0.27
N GLY A 32 12.38 23.51 0.99
CA GLY A 32 12.40 24.85 1.59
C GLY A 32 11.10 25.63 1.43
N GLU A 33 10.08 25.04 0.82
CA GLU A 33 8.74 25.64 0.67
C GLU A 33 7.87 25.36 1.90
N ASP A 34 7.11 26.36 2.34
CA ASP A 34 6.06 26.19 3.33
C ASP A 34 4.72 25.93 2.65
N VAL A 35 4.07 24.84 3.01
CA VAL A 35 2.76 24.44 2.49
C VAL A 35 1.76 24.43 3.63
N GLN A 36 0.50 24.76 3.33
CA GLN A 36 -0.60 24.61 4.28
C GLN A 36 -1.44 23.39 3.89
N ILE A 37 -1.69 22.50 4.85
CA ILE A 37 -2.54 21.32 4.68
C ILE A 37 -3.77 21.43 5.58
N GLY A 38 -4.94 21.12 5.03
CA GLY A 38 -6.22 21.18 5.75
C GLY A 38 -6.67 19.81 6.29
N LEU A 39 -7.87 19.78 6.88
CA LEU A 39 -8.47 18.55 7.40
C LEU A 39 -8.60 17.45 6.33
N ASP A 40 -8.93 17.81 5.08
CA ASP A 40 -9.10 16.83 4.00
C ASP A 40 -7.82 16.00 3.76
N ALA A 41 -6.66 16.64 3.81
CA ALA A 41 -5.34 16.03 3.64
C ALA A 41 -5.00 14.99 4.73
N VAL A 42 -5.58 15.12 5.92
CA VAL A 42 -5.34 14.24 7.08
C VAL A 42 -6.56 13.39 7.46
N SER A 43 -7.69 13.58 6.78
CA SER A 43 -8.99 13.00 7.15
C SER A 43 -9.02 11.47 7.13
N TRP A 44 -8.11 10.86 6.36
CA TRP A 44 -7.93 9.41 6.26
C TRP A 44 -7.15 8.83 7.46
N ALA A 45 -6.37 9.65 8.16
CA ALA A 45 -5.40 9.25 9.19
C ALA A 45 -6.06 8.92 10.53
N ARG A 46 -6.98 7.96 10.51
CA ARG A 46 -7.60 7.39 11.71
C ARG A 46 -6.53 6.66 12.53
N LYS A 47 -6.61 6.79 13.86
CA LYS A 47 -5.71 6.08 14.76
C LYS A 47 -5.80 4.56 14.52
N TYR A 48 -4.68 3.94 14.19
CA TYR A 48 -4.58 2.48 14.08
C TYR A 48 -4.77 1.84 15.47
N ILE A 49 -5.62 0.83 15.57
CA ILE A 49 -5.85 0.05 16.80
C ILE A 49 -5.38 -1.39 16.58
N SER A 50 -5.82 -2.03 15.50
CA SER A 50 -5.41 -3.38 15.08
C SER A 50 -5.66 -3.58 13.59
N ASP A 51 -5.21 -4.71 13.03
CA ASP A 51 -5.39 -5.01 11.60
C ASP A 51 -6.85 -5.04 11.15
N SER A 52 -7.77 -5.36 12.07
CA SER A 52 -9.22 -5.38 11.84
C SER A 52 -9.97 -4.15 12.35
N ARG A 53 -9.29 -3.18 12.97
CA ARG A 53 -9.96 -2.05 13.64
C ARG A 53 -9.18 -0.74 13.55
N VAL A 54 -9.91 0.32 13.20
CA VAL A 54 -9.44 1.71 13.21
C VAL A 54 -10.29 2.57 14.14
N GLY A 55 -9.70 3.65 14.65
CA GLY A 55 -10.37 4.64 15.48
C GLY A 55 -11.38 5.50 14.73
N ALA A 56 -11.94 6.49 15.44
CA ALA A 56 -12.85 7.47 14.84
C ALA A 56 -12.14 8.32 13.77
N LYS A 57 -12.93 8.90 12.86
CA LYS A 57 -12.43 9.89 11.89
C LYS A 57 -11.91 11.13 12.65
N PRO A 58 -10.70 11.62 12.36
CA PRO A 58 -10.22 12.89 12.90
C PRO A 58 -11.20 14.03 12.57
N LYS A 59 -11.43 14.91 13.53
CA LYS A 59 -12.30 16.09 13.35
C LYS A 59 -11.49 17.37 13.21
N ALA A 60 -10.28 17.38 13.74
CA ALA A 60 -9.34 18.48 13.65
C ALA A 60 -7.98 17.99 13.14
N VAL A 61 -7.22 18.86 12.48
CA VAL A 61 -5.85 18.60 12.07
C VAL A 61 -4.94 18.38 13.29
N SER A 62 -5.21 19.09 14.38
CA SER A 62 -4.54 18.91 15.68
C SER A 62 -4.78 17.56 16.34
N ASP A 63 -5.81 16.80 15.94
CA ASP A 63 -6.00 15.42 16.41
C ASP A 63 -4.95 14.46 15.82
N VAL A 64 -4.39 14.83 14.66
CA VAL A 64 -3.48 13.99 13.87
C VAL A 64 -2.03 14.47 13.97
N LEU A 65 -1.82 15.79 13.90
CA LEU A 65 -0.50 16.41 13.78
C LEU A 65 -0.14 17.26 15.00
N LYS A 66 1.15 17.27 15.34
CA LYS A 66 1.71 18.16 16.35
C LYS A 66 2.87 18.96 15.78
N ARG A 67 3.07 20.17 16.31
CA ARG A 67 4.23 20.99 15.97
C ARG A 67 5.52 20.22 16.29
N GLY A 68 6.43 20.16 15.33
CA GLY A 68 7.69 19.41 15.40
C GLY A 68 7.63 18.01 14.82
N ASP A 69 6.46 17.49 14.44
CA ASP A 69 6.35 16.18 13.80
C ASP A 69 7.05 16.16 12.44
N ILE A 70 7.81 15.10 12.18
CA ILE A 70 8.37 14.82 10.85
C ILE A 70 7.39 13.91 10.13
N ILE A 71 6.74 14.45 9.11
CA ILE A 71 5.71 13.76 8.34
C ILE A 71 6.16 13.52 6.91
N ARG A 72 5.36 12.74 6.20
CA ARG A 72 5.50 12.54 4.76
C ARG A 72 4.25 13.02 4.04
N LEU A 73 4.47 13.66 2.91
CA LEU A 73 3.41 14.20 2.06
C LEU A 73 3.56 13.64 0.65
N SER A 74 2.45 13.34 0.01
CA SER A 74 2.38 13.00 -1.41
C SER A 74 1.41 13.93 -2.11
N GLN A 75 1.69 14.25 -3.36
CA GLN A 75 0.74 14.97 -4.20
C GLN A 75 -0.22 13.99 -4.84
N ASP A 76 -1.50 14.34 -4.84
CA ASP A 76 -2.50 13.63 -5.64
C ASP A 76 -2.38 14.03 -7.13
N PRO A 77 -3.13 13.37 -8.04
CA PRO A 77 -3.10 13.73 -9.47
C PRO A 77 -3.57 15.16 -9.79
N LYS A 78 -4.24 15.84 -8.85
CA LYS A 78 -4.67 17.24 -8.99
C LYS A 78 -3.60 18.23 -8.50
N GLY A 79 -2.56 17.73 -7.83
CA GLY A 79 -1.49 18.52 -7.24
C GLY A 79 -1.70 18.86 -5.77
N ASP A 80 -2.80 18.40 -5.17
CA ASP A 80 -3.11 18.66 -3.76
C ASP A 80 -2.24 17.81 -2.85
N TRP A 81 -1.70 18.42 -1.79
CA TRP A 81 -0.85 17.74 -0.82
C TRP A 81 -1.68 16.93 0.18
N GLN A 82 -1.33 15.66 0.34
CA GLN A 82 -1.98 14.75 1.28
C GLN A 82 -0.97 14.13 2.23
N LEU A 83 -1.39 13.88 3.47
CA LEU A 83 -0.59 13.13 4.42
C LEU A 83 -0.37 11.71 3.88
N ALA A 84 0.88 11.26 3.91
CA ALA A 84 1.28 9.95 3.43
C ALA A 84 2.01 9.17 4.53
N GLN A 85 1.85 7.85 4.51
CA GLN A 85 2.53 6.97 5.45
C GLN A 85 3.22 5.85 4.68
N ILE A 86 4.46 5.55 5.06
CA ILE A 86 5.16 4.39 4.52
C ILE A 86 4.42 3.14 5.00
N PRO A 87 3.94 2.27 4.09
CA PRO A 87 3.24 1.06 4.48
C PRO A 87 4.18 0.12 5.24
N SER A 88 3.67 -0.45 6.34
CA SER A 88 4.33 -1.55 7.05
C SER A 88 4.28 -2.84 6.21
N ALA A 89 3.15 -3.08 5.52
CA ALA A 89 2.97 -4.18 4.59
C ALA A 89 3.92 -4.08 3.39
N GLN A 90 4.23 -5.24 2.80
CA GLN A 90 5.06 -5.35 1.60
C GLN A 90 4.33 -6.17 0.55
N SER A 91 4.62 -5.89 -0.72
CA SER A 91 4.09 -6.61 -1.87
C SER A 91 5.22 -6.94 -2.84
N ALA A 92 4.98 -7.90 -3.73
CA ALA A 92 5.85 -8.23 -4.85
C ALA A 92 4.98 -8.47 -6.09
N LEU A 93 5.48 -8.07 -7.25
CA LEU A 93 4.82 -8.27 -8.53
C LEU A 93 5.86 -8.74 -9.55
N VAL A 94 5.48 -9.72 -10.36
CA VAL A 94 6.25 -10.17 -11.51
C VAL A 94 5.29 -10.42 -12.67
N SER A 95 5.67 -9.93 -13.86
CA SER A 95 4.96 -10.17 -15.11
C SER A 95 5.91 -10.85 -16.09
N ILE A 96 5.44 -11.91 -16.75
CA ILE A 96 6.23 -12.78 -17.60
C ILE A 96 5.46 -13.02 -18.90
N ASN A 97 6.17 -13.02 -20.03
CA ASN A 97 5.61 -13.48 -21.30
C ASN A 97 5.52 -15.03 -21.28
N PRO A 98 4.33 -15.62 -21.45
CA PRO A 98 4.18 -17.08 -21.38
C PRO A 98 4.86 -17.84 -22.53
N GLU A 99 5.11 -17.19 -23.67
CA GLU A 99 5.68 -17.85 -24.86
C GLU A 99 7.18 -18.12 -24.72
N ASP A 100 7.93 -17.18 -24.13
CA ASP A 100 9.40 -17.23 -24.04
C ASP A 100 9.97 -17.12 -22.62
N GLY A 101 9.11 -16.88 -21.62
CA GLY A 101 9.53 -16.72 -20.23
C GLY A 101 10.22 -15.39 -19.90
N SER A 102 10.22 -14.42 -20.82
CA SER A 102 10.85 -13.11 -20.60
C SER A 102 10.13 -12.31 -19.51
N ILE A 103 10.90 -11.68 -18.62
CA ILE A 103 10.36 -10.81 -17.57
C ILE A 103 10.00 -9.45 -18.18
N GLN A 104 8.73 -9.10 -18.13
CA GLN A 104 8.20 -7.83 -18.63
C GLN A 104 8.18 -6.75 -17.54
N ALA A 105 7.93 -7.16 -16.29
CA ALA A 105 7.98 -6.26 -15.14
C ALA A 105 8.36 -7.02 -13.87
N LEU A 106 9.15 -6.39 -13.00
CA LEU A 106 9.55 -6.97 -11.72
C LEU A 106 9.60 -5.90 -10.63
N VAL A 107 8.84 -6.12 -9.55
CA VAL A 107 8.79 -5.27 -8.36
C VAL A 107 8.96 -6.14 -7.12
N GLY A 108 10.07 -5.97 -6.40
CA GLY A 108 10.45 -6.81 -5.25
C GLY A 108 10.01 -6.28 -3.88
N GLY A 109 9.38 -5.12 -3.81
CA GLY A 109 9.01 -4.46 -2.55
C GLY A 109 8.51 -3.04 -2.77
N PHE A 110 8.08 -2.39 -1.68
CA PHE A 110 7.53 -1.03 -1.75
C PHE A 110 8.54 0.01 -2.25
N SER A 111 9.80 -0.09 -1.81
CA SER A 111 10.86 0.81 -2.28
C SER A 111 12.22 0.13 -2.15
N PHE A 112 12.97 0.15 -3.24
CA PHE A 112 14.33 -0.36 -3.31
C PHE A 112 15.29 0.40 -2.38
N LEU A 113 15.10 1.71 -2.25
CA LEU A 113 15.91 2.56 -1.36
C LEU A 113 15.76 2.15 0.12
N ARG A 114 14.62 1.59 0.50
CA ARG A 114 14.36 1.11 1.85
C ARG A 114 14.81 -0.34 2.05
N SER A 115 14.66 -1.18 1.03
CA SER A 115 15.04 -2.58 1.10
C SER A 115 15.44 -3.09 -0.28
N LYS A 116 16.69 -3.55 -0.40
CA LYS A 116 17.21 -4.18 -1.61
C LYS A 116 16.79 -5.65 -1.76
N PHE A 117 16.06 -6.19 -0.79
CA PHE A 117 15.61 -7.58 -0.80
C PHE A 117 14.47 -7.77 -1.81
N ASN A 118 14.70 -8.60 -2.81
CA ASN A 118 13.75 -8.84 -3.89
C ASN A 118 12.77 -9.97 -3.53
N ARG A 119 11.56 -9.60 -3.09
CA ARG A 119 10.55 -10.59 -2.69
C ARG A 119 9.96 -11.35 -3.87
N ALA A 120 10.06 -10.85 -5.10
CA ALA A 120 9.53 -11.57 -6.26
C ALA A 120 10.33 -12.85 -6.56
N THR A 121 11.62 -12.87 -6.24
CA THR A 121 12.51 -14.00 -6.52
C THR A 121 13.04 -14.71 -5.27
N MET A 122 13.19 -13.99 -4.14
CA MET A 122 13.87 -14.51 -2.96
C MET A 122 12.91 -14.88 -1.81
N ALA A 123 11.65 -14.43 -1.83
CA ALA A 123 10.72 -14.68 -0.73
C ALA A 123 9.89 -15.96 -0.96
N ALA A 124 10.25 -17.03 -0.26
CA ALA A 124 9.38 -18.20 -0.16
C ALA A 124 8.15 -17.88 0.72
N ARG A 125 6.95 -18.05 0.17
CA ARG A 125 5.67 -17.84 0.86
C ARG A 125 4.72 -18.99 0.54
N GLN A 126 3.83 -19.30 1.48
CA GLN A 126 2.74 -20.25 1.22
C GLN A 126 1.82 -19.67 0.13
N PRO A 127 1.63 -20.35 -1.01
CA PRO A 127 0.75 -19.86 -2.09
C PRO A 127 -0.73 -19.93 -1.71
N GLY A 128 -1.10 -20.88 -0.85
CA GLY A 128 -2.49 -21.11 -0.47
C GLY A 128 -3.33 -21.52 -1.68
N SER A 129 -4.53 -20.94 -1.82
CA SER A 129 -5.47 -21.33 -2.88
C SER A 129 -5.00 -21.00 -4.30
N SER A 130 -3.99 -20.14 -4.48
CA SER A 130 -3.44 -19.87 -5.82
C SER A 130 -2.75 -21.09 -6.44
N PHE A 131 -2.40 -22.11 -5.66
CA PHE A 131 -1.80 -23.34 -6.16
C PHE A 131 -2.82 -24.37 -6.70
N LYS A 132 -4.11 -24.16 -6.45
CA LYS A 132 -5.18 -25.08 -6.88
C LYS A 132 -5.18 -25.42 -8.38
N PRO A 133 -4.91 -24.49 -9.32
CA PRO A 133 -4.89 -24.82 -10.74
C PRO A 133 -3.94 -25.99 -11.08
N TYR A 134 -2.78 -26.09 -10.43
CA TYR A 134 -1.84 -27.20 -10.63
C TYR A 134 -2.37 -28.53 -10.09
N PHE A 135 -3.11 -28.50 -8.98
CA PHE A 135 -3.77 -29.69 -8.45
C PHE A 135 -4.89 -30.18 -9.38
N TYR A 136 -5.68 -29.25 -9.92
CA TYR A 136 -6.75 -29.58 -10.85
C TYR A 136 -6.22 -30.01 -12.23
N SER A 137 -5.12 -29.43 -12.73
CA SER A 137 -4.51 -29.88 -13.98
C SER A 137 -4.08 -31.34 -13.90
N ALA A 138 -3.44 -31.75 -12.80
CA ALA A 138 -3.09 -33.15 -12.55
C ALA A 138 -4.32 -34.06 -12.42
N SER A 139 -5.48 -33.52 -12.00
CA SER A 139 -6.74 -34.27 -11.97
C SER A 139 -7.30 -34.46 -13.38
N PHE A 140 -7.28 -33.41 -14.22
CA PHE A 140 -7.70 -33.50 -15.61
C PHE A 140 -6.83 -34.48 -16.42
N GLU A 141 -5.52 -34.51 -16.19
CA GLU A 141 -4.61 -35.51 -16.78
C GLU A 141 -4.98 -36.94 -16.41
N ARG A 142 -5.59 -37.15 -15.23
CA ARG A 142 -6.06 -38.46 -14.76
C ARG A 142 -7.49 -38.80 -15.20
N GLY A 143 -8.07 -38.00 -16.10
CA GLY A 143 -9.39 -38.24 -16.70
C GLY A 143 -10.56 -37.77 -15.86
N PHE A 144 -10.35 -37.05 -14.76
CA PHE A 144 -11.43 -36.35 -14.08
C PHE A 144 -11.93 -35.21 -14.97
N THR A 145 -13.24 -34.97 -15.04
CA THR A 145 -13.82 -33.84 -15.76
C THR A 145 -14.59 -32.93 -14.81
N PRO A 146 -14.72 -31.62 -15.11
CA PRO A 146 -15.57 -30.76 -14.30
C PRO A 146 -16.99 -31.33 -14.33
N PRO A 147 -17.65 -31.51 -13.16
CA PRO A 147 -19.04 -31.92 -13.16
C PRO A 147 -19.87 -30.87 -13.92
N PRO A 148 -20.86 -31.28 -14.73
CA PRO A 148 -21.70 -30.33 -15.45
C PRO A 148 -22.36 -29.38 -14.45
N SER A 149 -22.35 -28.09 -14.77
CA SER A 149 -23.03 -27.05 -13.99
C SER A 149 -24.54 -27.13 -14.23
N SER A 150 -25.18 -28.18 -13.73
CA SER A 150 -26.64 -28.23 -13.61
C SER A 150 -27.00 -28.96 -12.32
N THR A 151 -27.13 -28.16 -11.27
CA THR A 151 -27.92 -28.50 -10.09
C THR A 151 -29.39 -28.60 -10.52
N THR A 152 -29.82 -29.75 -11.03
CA THR A 152 -31.20 -30.19 -10.84
C THR A 152 -31.18 -31.20 -9.71
N ARG A 153 -31.11 -30.70 -8.47
CA ARG A 153 -31.53 -31.50 -7.30
C ARG A 153 -33.04 -31.71 -7.42
N ARG A 154 -33.47 -32.83 -8.02
CA ARG A 154 -34.74 -33.43 -7.62
C ARG A 154 -34.44 -34.28 -6.39
N TRP A 155 -34.78 -33.76 -5.22
CA TRP A 155 -35.02 -34.60 -4.06
C TRP A 155 -36.37 -35.29 -4.26
N PRO A 156 -36.47 -36.64 -4.21
CA PRO A 156 -37.76 -37.28 -4.06
C PRO A 156 -38.30 -37.00 -2.66
N CYS A 157 -39.59 -36.65 -2.59
CA CYS A 157 -40.40 -36.75 -1.38
C CYS A 157 -40.50 -38.22 -0.94
#